data_AF-A0A936THX5-F1
#
_entry.id   AF-A0A936THX5-F1
#
_cell.length_a   1.000
_cell.length_b   1.000
_cell.length_c   1.000
_cell.angle_alpha   90.00
_cell.angle_beta   90.00
_cell.angle_gamma   90.00
#
_symmetry.space_group_name_H-M   'P 1'
#
loop_
_entity.id
_entity.type
_entity.pdbx_description
1 polymer ?
#
loop_
_entity_poly.entity_id
_entity_poly.type
_entity_poly.pdbx_seq_one_letter_code
_entity_poly.pdbx_strand_id
1 'polypeptide(L)'
;MESWKHLRYALCATILTAGAACSATTYAAEPAPCSLVTTAEVEQVIGKLKGQPEASKEGQAAWCNYEFANGNDAMEIWVFPADAINRARKIAKKPVAVNGLGNEALMDRGAFGLDYVDLYIKKGNITVKLALKETAGDEEKLKTLAKKAMGRF
;
A
#
# COMPACT_ATOMS: atom_id res chain seq x y z
N MET A 1 -35.00 -76.33 -1.94
CA MET A 1 -35.42 -76.18 -0.53
C MET A 1 -34.26 -75.52 0.18
N GLU A 2 -34.39 -74.21 0.42
CA GLU A 2 -34.47 -73.66 1.78
C GLU A 2 -33.07 -73.43 2.37
N SER A 3 -32.74 -72.35 3.05
CA SER A 3 -33.47 -71.15 3.42
C SER A 3 -32.43 -70.16 3.93
N TRP A 4 -32.65 -68.92 3.55
CA TRP A 4 -32.02 -67.68 4.00
C TRP A 4 -32.16 -67.54 5.52
N LYS A 5 -31.06 -67.27 6.24
CA LYS A 5 -30.91 -66.66 7.59
C LYS A 5 -29.44 -66.93 7.98
N HIS A 6 -28.56 -65.96 8.14
CA HIS A 6 -28.56 -65.05 9.27
C HIS A 6 -27.83 -63.75 8.95
N LEU A 7 -28.63 -62.68 9.00
CA LEU A 7 -28.24 -61.31 9.27
C LEU A 7 -27.77 -61.21 10.73
N ARG A 8 -26.50 -60.92 10.99
CA ARG A 8 -26.03 -60.36 12.27
C ARG A 8 -24.94 -59.31 12.03
N TYR A 9 -25.43 -58.10 11.79
CA TYR A 9 -24.89 -56.81 12.25
C TYR A 9 -23.43 -56.78 12.72
N ALA A 10 -22.55 -56.25 11.87
CA ALA A 10 -21.33 -55.57 12.30
C ALA A 10 -21.43 -54.10 11.83
N LEU A 11 -21.92 -53.27 12.74
CA LEU A 11 -21.87 -51.82 12.68
C LEU A 11 -20.41 -51.34 12.83
N CYS A 12 -20.17 -50.08 12.46
CA CYS A 12 -18.99 -49.24 12.74
C CYS A 12 -17.81 -49.35 11.77
N ALA A 13 -17.71 -48.40 10.85
CA ALA A 13 -16.91 -47.19 11.05
C ALA A 13 -16.62 -46.52 9.70
N THR A 14 -17.45 -45.54 9.34
CA THR A 14 -17.16 -44.54 8.33
C THR A 14 -15.97 -43.68 8.79
N ILE A 15 -14.80 -43.83 8.16
CA ILE A 15 -13.70 -42.86 8.28
C ILE A 15 -13.80 -41.92 7.07
N LEU A 16 -14.50 -40.81 7.26
CA LEU A 16 -14.39 -39.61 6.43
C LEU A 16 -13.03 -38.97 6.74
N THR A 17 -12.02 -39.22 5.91
CA THR A 17 -10.80 -38.40 5.90
C THR A 17 -11.13 -37.07 5.22
N ALA A 18 -11.67 -36.13 6.00
CA ALA A 18 -11.66 -34.72 5.65
C ALA A 18 -10.20 -34.24 5.67
N GLY A 19 -9.56 -34.21 4.51
CA GLY A 19 -8.27 -33.55 4.32
C GLY A 19 -8.46 -32.06 4.58
N ALA A 20 -8.10 -31.61 5.79
CA ALA A 20 -7.96 -30.21 6.11
C ALA A 20 -6.83 -29.65 5.25
N ALA A 21 -7.18 -29.08 4.09
CA ALA A 21 -6.29 -28.20 3.35
C ALA A 21 -6.07 -26.96 4.22
N CYS A 22 -5.01 -26.97 5.04
CA CYS A 22 -4.46 -25.76 5.62
C CYS A 22 -3.93 -24.90 4.47
N SER A 23 -4.79 -24.07 3.90
CA SER A 23 -4.37 -22.93 3.08
C SER A 23 -3.56 -22.02 3.99
N ALA A 24 -2.23 -22.19 3.97
CA ALA A 24 -1.32 -21.22 4.53
C ALA A 24 -1.57 -19.90 3.79
N THR A 25 -2.19 -18.94 4.49
CA THR A 25 -2.28 -17.56 4.04
C THR A 25 -0.87 -16.99 4.00
N THR A 26 -0.21 -17.11 2.85
CA THR A 26 1.02 -16.37 2.56
C THR A 26 0.65 -14.89 2.57
N TYR A 27 0.88 -14.20 3.68
CA TYR A 27 0.90 -12.75 3.71
C TYR A 27 2.04 -12.30 2.79
N ALA A 28 1.70 -11.70 1.66
CA ALA A 28 2.68 -11.03 0.82
C ALA A 28 3.40 -9.99 1.69
N ALA A 29 4.74 -10.00 1.65
CA ALA A 29 5.53 -9.00 2.35
C ALA A 29 5.10 -7.60 1.89
N GLU A 30 5.04 -6.65 2.82
CA GLU A 30 4.74 -5.27 2.47
C GLU A 30 5.79 -4.77 1.46
N PRO A 31 5.37 -4.08 0.39
CA PRO A 31 6.28 -3.69 -0.66
C PRO A 31 7.25 -2.63 -0.16
N ALA A 32 8.48 -2.73 -0.64
CA ALA A 32 9.50 -1.73 -0.38
C ALA A 32 9.08 -0.37 -0.99
N PRO A 33 9.13 0.75 -0.26
CA PRO A 33 8.67 2.03 -0.79
C PRO A 33 9.42 2.48 -2.06
N CYS A 34 10.73 2.22 -2.16
CA CYS A 34 11.52 2.57 -3.36
C CYS A 34 11.21 1.70 -4.59
N SER A 35 10.49 0.58 -4.46
CA SER A 35 10.05 -0.19 -5.62
C SER A 35 8.71 0.29 -6.18
N LEU A 36 8.02 1.20 -5.49
CA LEU A 36 6.70 1.69 -5.89
C LEU A 36 6.76 2.65 -7.09
N VAL A 37 7.87 3.36 -7.25
CA VAL A 37 8.17 4.17 -8.44
C VAL A 37 9.61 3.99 -8.83
N THR A 38 9.92 4.09 -10.12
CA THR A 38 11.30 4.08 -10.58
C THR A 38 11.87 5.49 -10.55
N THR A 39 13.20 5.60 -10.40
CA THR A 39 13.93 6.87 -10.56
C THR A 39 13.57 7.57 -11.87
N ALA A 40 13.51 6.84 -12.98
CA ALA A 40 13.18 7.41 -14.29
C ALA A 40 11.78 8.03 -14.32
N GLU A 41 10.80 7.42 -13.66
CA GLU A 41 9.44 7.98 -13.60
C GLU A 41 9.39 9.24 -12.73
N VAL A 42 10.12 9.26 -11.61
CA VAL A 42 10.23 10.46 -10.76
C VAL A 42 10.91 11.58 -11.54
N GLU A 43 12.00 11.28 -12.24
CA GLU A 43 12.71 12.27 -13.07
C GLU A 43 11.85 12.82 -14.21
N GLN A 44 11.05 11.95 -14.84
CA GLN A 44 10.15 12.34 -15.93
C GLN A 44 8.98 13.21 -15.45
N VAL A 45 8.43 12.94 -14.26
CA VAL A 45 7.22 13.61 -13.78
C VAL A 45 7.55 14.87 -12.98
N ILE A 46 8.61 14.84 -12.18
CA ILE A 46 8.92 15.93 -11.24
C ILE A 46 10.17 16.68 -11.69
N GLY A 47 11.30 15.98 -11.87
CA GLY A 47 12.55 16.59 -12.27
C GLY A 47 13.78 15.79 -11.87
N LYS A 48 14.95 16.24 -12.32
CA LYS A 48 16.24 15.53 -12.17
C LYS A 48 16.58 15.26 -10.71
N LEU A 49 16.95 14.02 -10.40
CA LEU A 49 17.42 13.64 -9.06
C LEU A 49 18.91 13.95 -8.87
N LYS A 50 19.28 14.23 -7.63
CA LYS A 50 20.67 14.41 -7.22
C LYS A 50 21.43 13.08 -7.17
N GLY A 51 20.72 11.97 -6.95
CA GLY A 51 21.31 10.64 -6.82
C GLY A 51 20.26 9.54 -6.74
N GLN A 52 20.67 8.37 -6.26
CA GLN A 52 19.76 7.26 -5.97
C GLN A 52 18.87 7.61 -4.77
N PRO A 53 17.62 7.14 -4.74
CA PRO A 53 16.75 7.37 -3.61
C PRO A 53 17.24 6.61 -2.37
N GLU A 54 17.01 7.20 -1.21
CA GLU A 54 17.38 6.63 0.08
C GLU A 54 16.19 5.90 0.70
N ALA A 55 16.39 4.67 1.16
CA ALA A 55 15.38 3.89 1.85
C ALA A 55 15.70 3.78 3.34
N SER A 56 14.69 3.94 4.19
CA SER A 56 14.83 3.66 5.63
C SER A 56 13.49 3.27 6.26
N LYS A 57 13.48 3.13 7.58
CA LYS A 57 12.30 2.75 8.36
C LYS A 57 12.19 3.61 9.62
N GLU A 58 10.95 3.87 10.02
CA GLU A 58 10.60 4.50 11.28
C GLU A 58 9.47 3.71 11.94
N GLY A 59 9.81 2.94 12.99
CA GLY A 59 8.87 2.01 13.62
C GLY A 59 8.33 0.98 12.61
N GLN A 60 7.01 0.98 12.42
CA GLN A 60 6.32 0.11 11.43
C GLN A 60 6.21 0.75 10.04
N ALA A 61 6.66 1.99 9.87
CA ALA A 61 6.67 2.64 8.57
C ALA A 61 7.99 2.37 7.85
N ALA A 62 7.92 2.16 6.54
CA ALA A 62 9.08 2.22 5.67
C ALA A 62 8.95 3.45 4.76
N TRP A 63 10.05 4.10 4.44
CA TRP A 63 10.04 5.25 3.54
C TRP A 63 11.16 5.20 2.50
N CYS A 64 10.95 5.97 1.43
CA CYS A 64 11.89 6.21 0.36
C CYS A 64 11.93 7.70 0.03
N ASN A 65 13.10 8.32 0.12
CA ASN A 65 13.32 9.73 -0.12
C ASN A 65 14.03 9.94 -1.47
N TYR A 66 13.54 10.91 -2.25
CA TYR A 66 14.06 11.30 -3.54
C TYR A 66 14.50 12.77 -3.48
N GLU A 67 15.81 13.00 -3.39
CA GLU A 67 16.38 14.35 -3.42
C GLU A 67 16.53 14.87 -4.86
N PHE A 68 16.02 16.08 -5.11
CA PHE A 68 16.15 16.71 -6.42
C PHE A 68 17.45 17.50 -6.55
N ALA A 69 17.99 17.56 -7.77
CA ALA A 69 19.22 18.28 -8.09
C ALA A 69 19.11 19.81 -7.90
N ASN A 70 17.88 20.33 -7.78
CA ASN A 70 17.63 21.74 -7.50
C ASN A 70 17.94 22.14 -6.04
N GLY A 71 18.24 21.18 -5.17
CA GLY A 71 18.81 21.38 -3.83
C GLY A 71 17.84 21.85 -2.73
N ASN A 72 16.57 22.09 -3.04
CA ASN A 72 15.60 22.67 -2.08
C ASN A 72 14.32 21.84 -1.88
N ASP A 73 14.18 20.75 -2.64
CA ASP A 73 12.96 19.95 -2.67
C ASP A 73 13.30 18.46 -2.55
N ALA A 74 12.39 17.71 -1.94
CA ALA A 74 12.39 16.26 -1.92
C ALA A 74 10.99 15.72 -2.15
N MET A 75 10.93 14.51 -2.69
CA MET A 75 9.71 13.71 -2.72
C MET A 75 9.90 12.52 -1.79
N GLU A 76 8.88 12.19 -1.01
CA GLU A 76 8.89 11.00 -0.18
C GLU A 76 7.78 10.03 -0.57
N ILE A 77 8.07 8.75 -0.44
CA ILE A 77 7.08 7.68 -0.46
C ILE A 77 7.16 6.92 0.85
N TRP A 78 6.05 6.85 1.56
CA TRP A 78 5.93 6.09 2.78
C TRP A 78 4.95 4.94 2.61
N VAL A 79 5.26 3.81 3.23
CA VAL A 79 4.38 2.66 3.40
C VAL A 79 4.16 2.47 4.88
N PHE A 80 2.90 2.53 5.29
CA PHE A 80 2.44 2.38 6.66
C PHE A 80 1.46 1.21 6.77
N PRO A 81 1.16 0.74 8.00
CA PRO A 81 -0.03 -0.08 8.24
C PRO A 81 -1.33 0.61 7.77
N ALA A 82 -2.36 -0.19 7.45
CA ALA A 82 -3.63 0.29 6.90
C ALA A 82 -4.36 1.35 7.76
N ASP A 83 -4.16 1.35 9.08
CA ASP A 83 -4.84 2.29 9.98
C ASP A 83 -4.25 3.71 9.90
N ALA A 84 -3.09 3.89 9.25
CA ALA A 84 -2.45 5.19 9.06
C ALA A 84 -3.33 6.18 8.30
N ILE A 85 -4.18 5.70 7.38
CA ILE A 85 -5.11 6.59 6.67
C ILE A 85 -6.14 7.24 7.60
N ASN A 86 -6.53 6.54 8.68
CA ASN A 86 -7.43 7.10 9.69
C ASN A 86 -6.71 8.17 10.53
N ARG A 87 -5.42 7.97 10.80
CA ARG A 87 -4.59 8.98 11.46
C ARG A 87 -4.43 10.21 10.58
N ALA A 88 -4.12 10.03 9.30
CA ALA A 88 -4.02 11.10 8.31
C ALA A 88 -5.31 11.95 8.26
N ARG A 89 -6.48 11.31 8.19
CA ARG A 89 -7.79 12.02 8.20
C ARG A 89 -8.01 12.87 9.45
N LYS A 90 -7.53 12.44 10.62
CA LYS A 90 -7.70 13.19 11.89
C LYS A 90 -6.85 14.46 11.95
N ILE A 91 -5.68 14.45 11.31
CA ILE A 91 -4.73 15.57 11.35
C ILE A 91 -4.82 16.49 10.12
N ALA A 92 -5.50 16.02 9.06
CA ALA A 92 -5.64 16.72 7.80
C ALA A 92 -6.21 18.14 7.99
N LYS A 93 -5.70 19.10 7.23
CA LYS A 93 -6.12 20.51 7.30
C LYS A 93 -7.07 20.88 6.17
N LYS A 94 -6.79 20.40 4.96
CA LYS A 94 -7.53 20.66 3.73
C LYS A 94 -7.72 19.34 2.95
N PRO A 95 -8.45 18.36 3.53
CA PRO A 95 -8.64 17.06 2.91
C PRO A 95 -9.48 17.14 1.63
N VAL A 96 -8.99 16.53 0.55
CA VAL A 96 -9.68 16.38 -0.73
C VAL A 96 -9.71 14.90 -1.12
N ALA A 97 -10.89 14.36 -1.43
CA ALA A 97 -11.02 12.99 -1.93
C ALA A 97 -10.41 12.87 -3.33
N VAL A 98 -9.67 11.78 -3.60
CA VAL A 98 -9.03 11.55 -4.90
C VAL A 98 -9.64 10.36 -5.60
N ASN A 99 -10.34 10.62 -6.70
CA ASN A 99 -10.97 9.57 -7.50
C ASN A 99 -9.94 8.75 -8.29
N GLY A 100 -10.25 7.46 -8.52
CA GLY A 100 -9.44 6.57 -9.35
C GLY A 100 -8.21 5.96 -8.66
N LEU A 101 -8.02 6.21 -7.36
CA LEU A 101 -6.95 5.62 -6.53
C LEU A 101 -7.49 4.80 -5.35
N GLY A 102 -8.78 4.46 -5.38
CA GLY A 102 -9.48 3.76 -4.30
C GLY A 102 -10.36 4.70 -3.47
N ASN A 103 -11.40 4.16 -2.85
CA ASN A 103 -12.45 4.94 -2.17
C ASN A 103 -11.94 5.71 -0.94
N GLU A 104 -10.82 5.26 -0.36
CA GLU A 104 -10.23 5.88 0.83
C GLU A 104 -9.10 6.86 0.47
N ALA A 105 -8.78 7.05 -0.81
CA ALA A 105 -7.70 7.95 -1.22
C ALA A 105 -8.01 9.41 -0.86
N LEU A 106 -7.02 10.08 -0.29
CA LEU A 106 -7.13 11.43 0.25
C LEU A 106 -5.87 12.23 -0.07
N MET A 107 -6.06 13.46 -0.52
CA MET A 107 -5.01 14.46 -0.62
C MET A 107 -5.18 15.50 0.49
N ASP A 108 -4.09 15.95 1.09
CA ASP A 108 -4.09 17.01 2.09
C ASP A 108 -2.97 18.02 1.82
N ARG A 109 -3.16 19.24 2.30
CA ARG A 109 -2.17 20.33 2.25
C ARG A 109 -1.91 20.87 3.63
N GLY A 110 -0.65 21.12 3.95
CA GLY A 110 -0.30 21.79 5.22
C GLY A 110 -0.35 20.87 6.43
N ALA A 111 -0.35 19.54 6.24
CA ALA A 111 -0.21 18.60 7.34
C ALA A 111 1.06 18.94 8.13
N PHE A 112 0.97 18.87 9.46
CA PHE A 112 2.07 19.21 10.38
C PHE A 112 2.67 20.63 10.22
N GLY A 113 1.98 21.55 9.52
CA GLY A 113 2.47 22.91 9.29
C GLY A 113 3.59 23.01 8.26
N LEU A 114 3.78 21.95 7.46
CA LEU A 114 4.78 21.90 6.39
C LEU A 114 4.14 22.29 5.05
N ASP A 115 4.93 22.87 4.16
CA ASP A 115 4.53 23.24 2.80
C ASP A 115 4.55 22.02 1.86
N TYR A 116 3.83 20.96 2.22
CA TYR A 116 3.72 19.72 1.44
C TYR A 116 2.29 19.45 1.01
N VAL A 117 2.18 18.82 -0.15
CA VAL A 117 1.00 18.08 -0.58
C VAL A 117 1.23 16.61 -0.30
N ASP A 118 0.36 16.02 0.51
CA ASP A 118 0.39 14.60 0.84
C ASP A 118 -0.77 13.88 0.15
N LEU A 119 -0.48 12.79 -0.55
CA LEU A 119 -1.46 11.88 -1.14
C LEU A 119 -1.42 10.53 -0.42
N TYR A 120 -2.46 10.24 0.35
CA TYR A 120 -2.67 8.98 1.06
C TYR A 120 -3.57 8.05 0.27
N ILE A 121 -3.18 6.79 0.16
CA ILE A 121 -3.91 5.75 -0.55
C ILE A 121 -3.87 4.47 0.27
N LYS A 122 -5.03 3.92 0.62
CA LYS A 122 -5.11 2.62 1.28
C LYS A 122 -5.32 1.52 0.24
N LYS A 123 -4.49 0.47 0.31
CA LYS A 123 -4.60 -0.72 -0.53
C LYS A 123 -4.36 -1.95 0.34
N GLY A 124 -5.38 -2.79 0.50
CA GLY A 124 -5.31 -3.95 1.38
C GLY A 124 -4.99 -3.58 2.83
N ASN A 125 -3.92 -4.14 3.37
CA ASN A 125 -3.45 -3.97 4.75
C ASN A 125 -2.45 -2.82 4.96
N ILE A 126 -2.21 -2.00 3.93
CA ILE A 126 -1.25 -0.89 4.00
C ILE A 126 -1.86 0.44 3.56
N THR A 127 -1.20 1.52 3.97
CA THR A 127 -1.41 2.89 3.47
C THR A 127 -0.13 3.39 2.83
N VAL A 128 -0.22 3.86 1.61
CA VAL A 128 0.87 4.53 0.90
C VAL A 128 0.66 6.05 0.99
N LYS A 129 1.69 6.79 1.35
CA LYS A 129 1.72 8.26 1.28
C LYS A 129 2.76 8.68 0.25
N LEU A 130 2.39 9.49 -0.73
CA LEU A 130 3.35 10.25 -1.54
C LEU A 130 3.32 11.68 -1.06
N ALA A 131 4.48 12.26 -0.78
CA ALA A 131 4.61 13.65 -0.34
C ALA A 131 5.54 14.42 -1.28
N LEU A 132 5.16 15.64 -1.64
CA LEU A 132 5.97 16.56 -2.40
C LEU A 132 5.73 17.98 -1.89
N LYS A 133 6.77 18.81 -1.89
CA LYS A 133 6.63 20.23 -1.55
C LYS A 133 5.63 20.93 -2.46
N GLU A 134 4.80 21.78 -1.87
CA GLU A 134 3.71 22.45 -2.53
C GLU A 134 4.22 23.45 -3.57
N THR A 135 3.89 23.18 -4.84
CA THR A 135 4.27 24.02 -6.00
C THR A 135 3.21 23.91 -7.09
N ALA A 136 3.25 24.77 -8.10
CA ALA A 136 2.30 24.66 -9.21
C ALA A 136 2.35 23.27 -9.89
N GLY A 137 1.21 22.58 -9.92
CA GLY A 137 1.04 21.30 -10.62
C GLY A 137 1.49 20.05 -9.84
N ASP A 138 1.88 20.19 -8.59
CA ASP A 138 2.22 19.10 -7.66
C ASP A 138 1.14 18.03 -7.51
N GLU A 139 -0.14 18.39 -7.42
CA GLU A 139 -1.23 17.42 -7.30
C GLU A 139 -1.23 16.42 -8.46
N GLU A 140 -1.10 16.93 -9.69
CA GLU A 140 -1.15 16.09 -10.88
C GLU A 140 0.11 15.24 -11.03
N LYS A 141 1.26 15.75 -10.59
CA LYS A 141 2.50 14.98 -10.47
C LYS A 141 2.31 13.81 -9.49
N LEU A 142 1.77 14.08 -8.30
CA LEU A 142 1.50 13.06 -7.28
C LEU A 142 0.46 12.04 -7.75
N LYS A 143 -0.65 12.47 -8.36
CA LYS A 143 -1.65 11.56 -8.93
C LYS A 143 -1.05 10.66 -10.02
N THR A 144 -0.17 11.21 -10.86
CA THR A 144 0.51 10.44 -11.92
C THR A 144 1.40 9.35 -11.35
N LEU A 145 2.24 9.69 -10.36
CA LEU A 145 3.11 8.72 -9.70
C LEU A 145 2.32 7.71 -8.86
N ALA A 146 1.25 8.15 -8.19
CA ALA A 146 0.36 7.27 -7.44
C ALA A 146 -0.29 6.21 -8.33
N LYS A 147 -0.77 6.58 -9.53
CA LYS A 147 -1.32 5.59 -10.49
C LYS A 147 -0.30 4.54 -10.87
N LYS A 148 0.95 4.94 -11.12
CA LYS A 148 2.07 4.02 -11.39
C LYS A 148 2.35 3.11 -10.20
N ALA A 149 2.43 3.68 -8.99
CA ALA A 149 2.62 2.93 -7.76
C ALA A 149 1.52 1.90 -7.57
N MET A 150 0.25 2.29 -7.70
CA MET A 150 -0.89 1.40 -7.50
C MET A 150 -0.94 0.22 -8.49
N GLY A 151 -0.36 0.38 -9.69
CA GLY A 151 -0.22 -0.71 -10.67
C GLY A 151 0.86 -1.74 -10.34
N ARG A 152 1.68 -1.51 -9.30
CA ARG A 152 2.76 -2.43 -8.87
C ARG A 152 2.39 -3.29 -7.65
N PHE A 153 1.15 -3.16 -7.17
CA PHE A 153 0.59 -3.99 -6.10
C PHE A 153 -0.48 -4.93 -6.65
#